data_AF-A0A1H8Y0V1-F1
#
_entry.id   AF-A0A1H8Y0V1-F1
#
_cell.length_a   1.000
_cell.length_b   1.000
_cell.length_c   1.000
_cell.angle_alpha   90.00
_cell.angle_beta   90.00
_cell.angle_gamma   90.00
#
_symmetry.space_group_name_H-M   'P 1'
#
loop_
_entity.id
_entity.type
_entity.pdbx_description
1 polymer ?
#
loop_
_entity_poly.entity_id
_entity_poly.type
_entity_poly.pdbx_seq_one_letter_code
_entity_poly.pdbx_strand_id
1 'polypeptide(L)'
;MVILLDIDGVLVTEPSWKKVEIGADGFMLFNKQSAENLVDILSLTGADVVLASTHRISFTIERWLEIFKIRGIAINKLSKLNDRQSLSDMQDRGSEIQEWIHKNGEANYVIIDDDLSINNLPNAIKQRWVTIKPYLGIDIEAKQKALDILLNNR
;
A
#
# COMPACT_ATOMS: atom_id res chain seq x y z
N MET A 1 -8.54 -9.32 7.38
CA MET A 1 -7.77 -8.07 7.56
C MET A 1 -7.31 -7.62 6.18
N VAL A 2 -7.26 -6.32 5.92
CA VAL A 2 -6.89 -5.78 4.61
C VAL A 2 -5.87 -4.66 4.76
N ILE A 3 -4.86 -4.63 3.90
CA ILE A 3 -3.91 -3.53 3.78
C ILE A 3 -4.19 -2.80 2.46
N LEU A 4 -4.62 -1.54 2.54
CA LEU A 4 -4.63 -0.61 1.41
C LEU A 4 -3.21 -0.04 1.30
N LEU A 5 -2.47 -0.48 0.28
CA LEU A 5 -1.02 -0.30 0.19
C LEU A 5 -0.64 0.57 -1.03
N ASP A 6 0.06 1.68 -0.78
CA ASP A 6 0.78 2.40 -1.84
C ASP A 6 2.19 1.84 -2.07
N ILE A 7 2.82 2.32 -3.15
CA ILE A 7 4.14 1.93 -3.62
C ILE A 7 5.09 3.12 -3.56
N ASP A 8 4.81 4.22 -4.27
CA ASP A 8 5.67 5.40 -4.23
C ASP A 8 5.62 6.02 -2.83
N GLY A 9 6.76 6.45 -2.29
CA GLY A 9 6.87 6.93 -0.90
C GLY A 9 6.74 5.85 0.19
N VAL A 10 6.22 4.65 -0.14
CA VAL A 10 5.97 3.57 0.82
C VAL A 10 6.96 2.42 0.66
N LEU A 11 7.02 1.82 -0.52
CA LEU A 11 7.94 0.73 -0.87
C LEU A 11 9.05 1.22 -1.81
N VAL A 12 8.82 2.28 -2.58
CA VAL A 12 9.81 2.96 -3.41
C VAL A 12 10.07 4.32 -2.79
N THR A 13 11.27 4.53 -2.26
CA THR A 13 11.57 5.66 -1.36
C THR A 13 12.53 6.68 -1.96
N GLU A 14 12.95 6.43 -3.18
CA GLU A 14 13.94 7.21 -3.90
C GLU A 14 13.39 8.61 -4.19
N PRO A 15 14.16 9.66 -3.89
CA PRO A 15 13.72 11.01 -4.15
C PRO A 15 13.60 11.28 -5.64
N SER A 16 12.71 12.21 -6.01
CA SER A 16 12.39 12.54 -7.41
C SER A 16 13.60 12.95 -8.28
N TRP A 17 14.68 13.44 -7.66
CA TRP A 17 15.92 13.80 -8.34
C TRP A 17 16.90 12.64 -8.54
N LYS A 18 16.69 11.50 -7.87
CA LYS A 18 17.53 10.30 -8.01
C LYS A 18 16.81 9.29 -8.90
N LYS A 19 17.54 8.74 -9.87
CA LYS A 19 17.02 7.66 -10.71
C LYS A 19 16.74 6.43 -9.85
N VAL A 20 15.49 5.95 -9.89
CA VAL A 20 15.10 4.69 -9.24
C VAL A 20 15.71 3.53 -10.00
N GLU A 21 16.28 2.58 -9.26
CA GLU A 21 16.80 1.35 -9.85
C GLU A 21 15.63 0.47 -10.33
N ILE A 22 15.75 -0.05 -11.55
CA ILE A 22 14.73 -0.92 -12.15
C ILE A 22 15.24 -2.35 -12.09
N GLY A 23 14.42 -3.24 -11.52
CA GLY A 23 14.68 -4.67 -11.49
C GLY A 23 14.60 -5.29 -12.89
N ALA A 24 15.11 -6.50 -13.03
CA ALA A 24 15.00 -7.27 -14.27
C ALA A 24 13.54 -7.56 -14.67
N ASP A 25 12.60 -7.42 -13.72
CA ASP A 25 11.16 -7.48 -13.93
C ASP A 25 10.57 -6.22 -14.61
N GLY A 26 11.38 -5.20 -14.87
CA GLY A 26 10.95 -3.95 -15.47
C GLY A 26 10.21 -3.02 -14.51
N PHE A 27 10.20 -3.31 -13.21
CA PHE A 27 9.62 -2.46 -12.18
C PHE A 27 10.68 -1.92 -11.22
N MET A 28 10.38 -0.79 -10.58
CA MET A 28 11.26 -0.16 -9.58
C MET A 28 11.57 -1.11 -8.44
N LEU A 29 12.82 -1.14 -7.97
CA LEU A 29 13.20 -1.91 -6.78
C LEU A 29 12.53 -1.33 -5.53
N PHE A 30 12.21 -2.22 -4.59
CA PHE A 30 11.67 -1.81 -3.30
C PHE A 30 12.80 -1.53 -2.32
N ASN A 31 12.59 -0.53 -1.48
CA ASN A 31 13.35 -0.29 -0.28
C ASN A 31 13.33 -1.57 0.58
N LYS A 32 14.52 -2.12 0.84
CA LYS A 32 14.69 -3.40 1.52
C LYS A 32 14.04 -3.41 2.90
N GLN A 33 14.24 -2.35 3.69
CA GLN A 33 13.66 -2.24 5.03
C GLN A 33 12.13 -2.20 4.99
N SER A 34 11.57 -1.49 4.02
CA SER A 34 10.11 -1.39 3.84
C SER A 34 9.50 -2.73 3.41
N ALA A 35 10.18 -3.44 2.51
CA ALA A 35 9.79 -4.78 2.08
C ALA A 35 9.81 -5.79 3.26
N GLU A 36 10.88 -5.80 4.06
CA GLU A 36 11.02 -6.65 5.25
C GLU A 36 9.92 -6.34 6.28
N ASN A 37 9.66 -5.06 6.55
CA ASN A 37 8.59 -4.68 7.48
C ASN A 37 7.20 -5.03 6.94
N LEU A 38 6.94 -4.93 5.64
CA LEU A 38 5.69 -5.40 5.05
C LEU A 38 5.53 -6.92 5.18
N VAL A 39 6.61 -7.70 4.98
CA VAL A 39 6.61 -9.15 5.19
C VAL A 39 6.25 -9.48 6.64
N ASP A 40 6.83 -8.79 7.61
CA ASP A 40 6.49 -8.97 9.03
C ASP A 40 4.99 -8.74 9.27
N ILE A 41 4.44 -7.62 8.78
CA ILE A 41 3.01 -7.29 8.93
C ILE A 41 2.14 -8.40 8.34
N LEU A 42 2.43 -8.81 7.09
CA LEU A 42 1.67 -9.84 6.39
C LEU A 42 1.75 -11.19 7.10
N SER A 43 2.93 -11.57 7.60
CA SER A 43 3.14 -12.85 8.29
C SER A 43 2.38 -12.94 9.61
N LEU A 44 2.32 -11.82 10.36
CA LEU A 44 1.66 -11.76 11.66
C LEU A 44 0.13 -11.62 11.55
N THR A 45 -0.36 -11.01 10.46
CA THR A 45 -1.79 -10.69 10.31
C THR A 45 -2.50 -11.62 9.34
N GLY A 46 -1.79 -12.22 8.38
CA GLY A 46 -2.40 -12.91 7.24
C GLY A 46 -3.30 -12.01 6.39
N ALA A 47 -3.05 -10.69 6.40
CA ALA A 47 -3.91 -9.73 5.72
C ALA A 47 -3.87 -9.87 4.19
N ASP A 48 -5.02 -9.63 3.56
CA ASP A 48 -5.12 -9.44 2.12
C ASP A 48 -4.55 -8.06 1.75
N VAL A 49 -4.02 -7.91 0.53
CA VAL A 49 -3.47 -6.64 0.03
C VAL A 49 -4.36 -6.07 -1.07
N VAL A 50 -4.66 -4.78 -0.95
CA VAL A 50 -5.30 -3.98 -1.98
C VAL A 50 -4.30 -2.91 -2.43
N LEU A 51 -3.91 -2.93 -3.70
CA LEU A 51 -3.01 -1.93 -4.27
C LEU A 51 -3.73 -0.60 -4.44
N ALA A 52 -3.48 0.30 -3.50
CA ALA A 52 -3.81 1.71 -3.55
C ALA A 52 -2.60 2.44 -4.13
N SER A 53 -2.29 2.24 -5.41
CA SER A 53 -1.20 2.95 -6.08
C SER A 53 -1.61 3.29 -7.50
N THR A 54 -1.10 4.36 -8.09
CA THR A 54 -1.35 4.67 -9.50
C THR A 54 -0.74 3.58 -10.40
N HIS A 55 0.41 3.00 -10.01
CA HIS A 55 1.03 1.88 -10.74
C HIS A 55 0.12 0.67 -10.89
N ARG A 56 -0.94 0.52 -10.08
CA ARG A 56 -1.85 -0.63 -10.14
C ARG A 56 -2.39 -0.89 -11.56
N ILE A 57 -2.46 0.12 -12.43
CA ILE A 57 -2.94 -0.02 -13.82
C ILE A 57 -1.88 -0.56 -14.79
N SER A 58 -0.60 -0.51 -14.42
CA SER A 58 0.52 -0.88 -15.29
C SER A 58 0.63 -2.39 -15.54
N PHE A 59 0.10 -3.22 -14.63
CA PHE A 59 0.26 -4.67 -14.67
C PHE A 59 -1.01 -5.42 -14.25
N THR A 60 -1.12 -6.69 -14.64
CA THR A 60 -2.15 -7.60 -14.13
C THR A 60 -1.86 -7.99 -12.69
N ILE A 61 -2.83 -8.61 -12.00
CA ILE A 61 -2.64 -9.09 -10.63
C ILE A 61 -1.55 -10.15 -10.56
N GLU A 62 -1.52 -11.07 -11.52
CA GLU A 62 -0.51 -12.14 -11.60
C GLU A 62 0.89 -11.53 -11.71
N ARG A 63 1.04 -10.51 -12.56
CA ARG A 63 2.32 -9.82 -12.71
C ARG A 63 2.71 -9.06 -11.45
N TRP A 64 1.76 -8.44 -10.75
CA TRP A 64 2.05 -7.84 -9.45
C TRP A 64 2.50 -8.87 -8.42
N LEU A 65 1.83 -10.02 -8.33
CA LEU A 65 2.23 -11.11 -7.44
C LEU A 65 3.66 -11.59 -7.74
N GLU A 66 4.05 -11.68 -9.02
CA GLU A 66 5.43 -11.99 -9.42
C GLU A 66 6.42 -10.93 -8.95
N ILE A 67 6.11 -9.65 -9.17
CA ILE A 67 6.95 -8.53 -8.71
C ILE A 67 7.14 -8.61 -7.20
N PHE A 68 6.07 -8.71 -6.41
CA PHE A 68 6.17 -8.85 -4.95
C PHE A 68 7.00 -10.06 -4.54
N LYS A 69 6.80 -11.21 -5.19
CA LYS A 69 7.55 -12.44 -4.91
C LYS A 69 9.04 -12.29 -5.19
N ILE A 70 9.44 -11.64 -6.28
CA ILE A 70 10.85 -11.35 -6.61
C ILE A 70 11.49 -10.47 -5.52
N ARG A 71 10.70 -9.61 -4.87
CA ARG A 71 11.14 -8.78 -3.72
C ARG A 71 11.07 -9.51 -2.38
N GLY A 72 10.80 -10.81 -2.36
CA GLY A 72 10.70 -11.60 -1.13
C GLY A 72 9.38 -11.41 -0.38
N ILE A 73 8.37 -10.80 -0.99
CA ILE A 73 7.06 -10.53 -0.37
C ILE A 73 6.04 -11.54 -0.87
N ALA A 74 5.63 -12.46 0.00
CA ALA A 74 4.59 -13.44 -0.31
C ALA A 74 3.21 -12.88 0.05
N ILE A 75 2.43 -12.51 -0.96
CA ILE A 75 1.05 -12.04 -0.80
C ILE A 75 0.09 -13.18 -1.17
N ASN A 76 -0.77 -13.57 -0.22
CA ASN A 76 -1.73 -14.65 -0.43
C ASN A 76 -2.89 -14.22 -1.35
N LYS A 77 -3.39 -13.01 -1.16
CA LYS A 77 -4.49 -12.45 -1.95
C LYS A 77 -4.24 -10.98 -2.21
N LEU A 78 -4.28 -10.64 -3.50
CA LEU A 78 -4.01 -9.32 -4.01
C LEU A 78 -5.19 -8.85 -4.87
N SER A 79 -5.62 -7.61 -4.68
CA SER A 79 -6.55 -6.94 -5.59
C SER A 79 -6.13 -5.49 -5.83
N LYS A 80 -6.74 -4.82 -6.81
CA LYS A 80 -6.55 -3.39 -7.04
C LYS A 80 -7.57 -2.59 -6.23
N LEU A 81 -7.26 -1.35 -5.90
CA LEU A 81 -8.20 -0.44 -5.21
C LEU A 81 -9.50 -0.27 -6.01
N ASN A 82 -9.39 -0.21 -7.33
CA ASN A 82 -10.49 -0.14 -8.27
C ASN A 82 -10.05 -0.65 -9.65
N ASP A 83 -10.99 -0.71 -10.60
CA ASP A 83 -10.80 -1.24 -11.94
C ASP A 83 -10.42 -0.16 -12.99
N ARG A 84 -9.96 1.01 -12.53
CA ARG A 84 -9.53 2.10 -13.42
C ARG A 84 -8.37 1.62 -14.30
N GLN A 85 -8.34 2.06 -15.56
CA GLN A 85 -7.36 1.59 -16.56
C GLN A 85 -6.44 2.71 -17.06
N SER A 86 -6.76 3.97 -16.79
CA SER A 86 -5.96 5.12 -17.21
C SER A 86 -5.81 6.14 -16.08
N LEU A 87 -4.74 6.95 -16.15
CA LEU A 87 -4.52 8.03 -15.18
C LEU A 87 -5.62 9.09 -15.24
N SER A 88 -6.22 9.33 -16.41
CA SER A 88 -7.31 10.30 -16.57
C SER A 88 -8.61 9.87 -15.88
N ASP A 89 -8.76 8.58 -15.58
CA ASP A 89 -9.94 8.06 -14.87
C ASP A 89 -9.76 8.03 -13.35
N MET A 90 -8.55 8.36 -12.85
CA MET A 90 -8.23 8.32 -11.43
C MET A 90 -8.69 9.60 -10.73
N GLN A 91 -9.13 9.43 -9.48
CA GLN A 91 -9.42 10.51 -8.56
C GLN A 91 -8.24 10.69 -7.59
N ASP A 92 -8.33 11.68 -6.70
CA ASP A 92 -7.38 11.75 -5.58
C ASP A 92 -7.46 10.49 -4.70
N ARG A 93 -6.35 10.14 -4.06
CA ARG A 93 -6.22 8.90 -3.28
C ARG A 93 -7.27 8.80 -2.18
N GLY A 94 -7.57 9.91 -1.51
CA GLY A 94 -8.62 9.99 -0.50
C GLY A 94 -9.97 9.52 -1.04
N SER A 95 -10.42 10.10 -2.15
CA SER A 95 -11.68 9.73 -2.80
C SER A 95 -11.74 8.25 -3.20
N GLU A 96 -10.66 7.71 -3.79
CA GLU A 96 -10.61 6.29 -4.18
C GLU A 96 -10.69 5.35 -2.96
N ILE A 97 -10.00 5.69 -1.87
CA ILE A 97 -10.06 4.95 -0.61
C ILE A 97 -11.47 5.03 0.00
N GLN A 98 -12.09 6.21 -0.01
CA GLN A 98 -13.45 6.38 0.50
C GLN A 98 -14.44 5.52 -0.28
N GLU A 99 -14.37 5.49 -1.62
CA GLU A 99 -15.19 4.61 -2.45
C GLU A 99 -14.99 3.13 -2.10
N TRP A 100 -13.73 2.70 -1.95
CA TRP A 100 -13.42 1.32 -1.57
C TRP A 100 -14.02 0.97 -0.21
N ILE A 101 -13.92 1.85 0.78
CA ILE A 101 -14.48 1.63 2.12
C ILE A 101 -16.01 1.56 2.07
N HIS A 102 -16.69 2.42 1.31
CA HIS A 102 -18.15 2.33 1.14
C HIS A 102 -18.60 1.01 0.54
N LYS A 103 -17.82 0.47 -0.41
CA LYS A 103 -18.13 -0.82 -1.05
C LYS A 103 -17.82 -2.02 -0.16
N ASN A 104 -16.78 -1.94 0.68
CA ASN A 104 -16.28 -3.05 1.48
C ASN A 104 -16.68 -2.99 2.97
N GLY A 105 -17.34 -1.91 3.39
CA GLY A 105 -18.01 -1.77 4.69
C GLY A 105 -17.08 -2.01 5.89
N GLU A 106 -17.50 -2.94 6.75
CA GLU A 106 -16.90 -3.28 8.06
C GLU A 106 -15.57 -4.04 7.98
N ALA A 107 -14.89 -4.05 6.83
CA ALA A 107 -13.59 -4.69 6.71
C ALA A 107 -12.62 -4.13 7.78
N ASN A 108 -11.94 -5.01 8.50
CA ASN A 108 -10.83 -4.58 9.34
C ASN A 108 -9.63 -4.27 8.45
N TYR A 109 -9.39 -2.98 8.20
CA TYR A 109 -8.34 -2.50 7.31
C TYR A 109 -7.38 -1.51 7.97
N VAL A 110 -6.20 -1.39 7.35
CA VAL A 110 -5.23 -0.31 7.54
C VAL A 110 -4.88 0.29 6.19
N ILE A 111 -4.65 1.61 6.15
CA ILE A 111 -4.11 2.33 4.99
C ILE A 111 -2.63 2.61 5.27
N ILE A 112 -1.75 2.25 4.34
CA ILE A 112 -0.31 2.53 4.41
C ILE A 112 0.07 3.33 3.17
N ASP A 113 0.27 4.63 3.36
CA ASP A 113 0.23 5.61 2.27
C ASP A 113 0.89 6.93 2.72
N ASP A 114 1.58 7.62 1.81
CA ASP A 114 2.14 8.96 2.06
C ASP A 114 1.24 10.10 1.56
N ASP A 115 0.18 9.81 0.80
CA ASP A 115 -0.68 10.81 0.18
C ASP A 115 -1.47 11.62 1.22
N LEU A 116 -1.26 12.94 1.22
CA LEU A 116 -1.88 13.86 2.18
C LEU A 116 -3.37 14.10 1.92
N SER A 117 -3.91 13.77 0.74
CA SER A 117 -5.34 13.88 0.45
C SER A 117 -6.19 13.05 1.42
N ILE A 118 -5.62 12.00 2.01
CA ILE A 118 -6.25 11.18 3.05
C ILE A 118 -6.64 12.00 4.29
N ASN A 119 -5.98 13.15 4.54
CA ASN A 119 -6.38 14.06 5.62
C ASN A 119 -7.80 14.63 5.48
N ASN A 120 -8.32 14.67 4.25
CA ASN A 120 -9.67 15.16 3.97
C ASN A 120 -10.75 14.12 4.29
N LEU A 121 -10.36 12.88 4.64
CA LEU A 121 -11.31 11.83 4.99
C LEU A 121 -11.86 11.99 6.42
N PRO A 122 -13.06 11.43 6.70
CA PRO A 122 -13.60 11.34 8.05
C PRO A 122 -12.61 10.74 9.06
N ASN A 123 -12.65 11.21 10.31
CA ASN A 123 -11.74 10.77 11.38
C ASN A 123 -11.75 9.24 11.60
N ALA A 124 -12.90 8.59 11.41
CA ALA A 124 -13.03 7.13 11.53
C ALA A 124 -12.14 6.37 10.52
N ILE A 125 -11.90 6.95 9.34
CA ILE A 125 -11.00 6.38 8.33
C ILE A 125 -9.55 6.76 8.66
N LYS A 126 -9.31 8.03 9.02
CA LYS A 126 -7.95 8.52 9.34
C LYS A 126 -7.29 7.82 10.52
N GLN A 127 -8.07 7.36 11.50
CA GLN A 127 -7.54 6.55 12.60
C GLN A 127 -6.97 5.20 12.15
N ARG A 128 -7.34 4.73 10.95
CA ARG A 128 -6.83 3.52 10.32
C ARG A 128 -5.70 3.79 9.32
N TRP A 129 -5.21 5.04 9.24
CA TRP A 129 -4.12 5.44 8.35
C TRP A 129 -2.78 5.52 9.06
N VAL A 130 -1.80 4.81 8.49
CA VAL A 130 -0.39 4.92 8.78
C VAL A 130 0.23 5.82 7.72
N THR A 131 0.36 7.11 8.05
CA THR A 131 1.05 8.07 7.20
C THR A 131 2.52 7.71 7.09
N ILE A 132 2.99 7.51 5.87
CA ILE A 132 4.40 7.21 5.60
C ILE A 132 5.16 8.49 5.24
N LYS A 133 6.40 8.59 5.70
CA LYS A 133 7.33 9.62 5.24
C LYS A 133 8.02 9.08 3.97
N PRO A 134 7.89 9.73 2.80
CA PRO A 134 8.28 9.15 1.51
C PRO A 134 9.71 8.59 1.43
N TYR A 135 10.66 9.23 2.12
CA TYR A 135 12.07 8.84 2.10
C TYR A 135 12.46 7.78 3.15
N LEU A 136 11.57 7.48 4.10
CA LEU A 136 11.78 6.44 5.10
C LEU A 136 11.11 5.14 4.69
N GLY A 137 9.97 5.23 3.99
CA GLY A 137 9.11 4.08 3.70
C GLY A 137 8.51 3.48 4.98
N ILE A 138 8.21 2.19 4.95
CA ILE A 138 7.67 1.49 6.12
C ILE A 138 8.81 1.24 7.12
N ASP A 139 8.96 2.12 8.09
CA ASP A 139 9.89 1.96 9.21
C ASP A 139 9.28 1.12 10.37
N ILE A 140 10.02 0.99 11.47
CA ILE A 140 9.59 0.20 12.63
C ILE A 140 8.34 0.80 13.29
N GLU A 141 8.23 2.13 13.35
CA GLU A 141 7.09 2.82 13.95
C GLU A 141 5.84 2.62 13.09
N ALA A 142 5.96 2.81 11.78
CA ALA A 142 4.89 2.56 10.82
C ALA A 142 4.43 1.09 10.86
N LYS A 143 5.37 0.15 10.93
CA LYS A 143 5.06 -1.28 11.11
C LYS A 143 4.23 -1.51 12.37
N GLN A 144 4.69 -1.00 13.51
CA GLN A 144 4.01 -1.21 14.79
C GLN A 144 2.60 -0.61 14.76
N LYS A 145 2.46 0.59 14.21
CA LYS A 145 1.14 1.24 14.07
C LYS A 145 0.19 0.43 13.18
N ALA A 146 0.70 -0.13 12.08
CA ALA A 146 -0.11 -0.98 11.21
C ALA A 146 -0.59 -2.25 11.93
N LEU A 147 0.30 -2.90 12.70
CA LEU A 147 -0.04 -4.05 13.53
C LEU A 147 -1.07 -3.70 14.60
N ASP A 148 -0.90 -2.57 15.29
CA ASP A 148 -1.85 -2.13 16.32
C ASP A 148 -3.25 -1.90 15.72
N ILE A 149 -3.33 -1.27 14.55
CA ILE A 149 -4.60 -1.04 13.85
C ILE A 149 -5.26 -2.37 13.47
N LEU A 150 -4.50 -3.33 12.95
CA LEU A 150 -5.04 -4.60 12.46
C LEU A 150 -5.38 -5.58 13.58
N LEU A 151 -4.59 -5.64 14.65
CA LEU A 151 -4.70 -6.67 15.68
C LEU A 151 -5.50 -6.22 16.91
N ASN A 152 -5.51 -4.91 17.23
CA ASN A 152 -6.06 -4.42 18.51
C ASN A 152 -7.38 -3.63 18.36
N ASN A 153 -7.74 -3.11 17.18
CA ASN A 153 -9.01 -2.39 16.97
C ASN A 153 -10.19 -3.35 16.67
N ARG A 154 -10.47 -4.29 17.58
CA ARG A 154 -11.68 -5.13 17.55
C ARG A 154 -12.85 -4.47 18.26
#